data_AF-A0A0B4XU08-F1
#
_entry.id   AF-A0A0B4XU08-F1
#
_cell.length_a   1.000
_cell.length_b   1.000
_cell.length_c   1.000
_cell.angle_alpha   90.00
_cell.angle_beta   90.00
_cell.angle_gamma   90.00
#
_symmetry.space_group_name_H-M   'P 1'
#
loop_
_entity.id
_entity.type
_entity.pdbx_description
1 polymer ?
#
loop_
_entity_poly.entity_id
_entity_poly.type
_entity_poly.pdbx_seq_one_letter_code
_entity_poly.pdbx_strand_id
1 'polypeptide(L)'
;MHQYLVYAAYGWLALSGLLHFSVDVVSQYLRGTRAPGPEATLYYGLNTAFALGQVVFGLLGLYLAWRAMSVLAETPVLLLSVAAALGWLAITFLFMDYHEPKFAAGLFCLLLCAAFVTR
;
A
#
# COMPACT_ATOMS: atom_id res chain seq x y z
N MET A 1 9.14 -18.73 -9.32
CA MET A 1 7.79 -18.12 -9.18
C MET A 1 7.74 -17.12 -8.03
N HIS A 2 8.23 -17.48 -6.84
CA HIS A 2 8.38 -16.58 -5.69
C HIS A 2 8.90 -15.18 -6.05
N GLN A 3 10.04 -15.08 -6.74
CA GLN A 3 10.67 -13.81 -7.09
C GLN A 3 9.73 -12.85 -7.85
N TYR A 4 8.99 -13.35 -8.84
CA TYR A 4 8.06 -12.53 -9.62
C TYR A 4 6.87 -12.06 -8.77
N LEU A 5 6.40 -12.89 -7.84
CA LEU A 5 5.32 -12.53 -6.92
C LEU A 5 5.77 -11.47 -5.91
N VAL A 6 7.02 -11.53 -5.45
CA VAL A 6 7.61 -10.49 -4.60
C VAL A 6 7.69 -9.15 -5.33
N TYR A 7 8.24 -9.13 -6.55
CA TYR A 7 8.27 -7.91 -7.36
C TYR A 7 6.85 -7.39 -7.66
N ALA A 8 5.92 -8.28 -7.99
CA ALA A 8 4.54 -7.91 -8.23
C ALA A 8 3.87 -7.33 -6.97
N ALA A 9 4.07 -7.93 -5.80
CA ALA A 9 3.49 -7.46 -4.54
C ALA A 9 3.95 -6.03 -4.20
N TYR A 10 5.26 -5.82 -4.13
CA TYR A 10 5.81 -4.53 -3.73
C TYR A 10 5.66 -3.46 -4.83
N GLY A 11 5.75 -3.87 -6.10
CA GLY A 11 5.48 -3.00 -7.24
C GLY A 11 4.03 -2.55 -7.32
N TRP A 12 3.09 -3.48 -7.09
CA TRP A 12 1.67 -3.17 -6.99
C TRP A 12 1.41 -2.17 -5.86
N LEU A 13 1.95 -2.41 -4.67
CA LEU A 13 1.76 -1.52 -3.52
C LEU A 13 2.28 -0.10 -3.78
N ALA A 14 3.47 0.03 -4.38
CA ALA A 14 4.04 1.32 -4.72
C ALA A 14 3.20 2.06 -5.77
N LEU A 15 2.77 1.34 -6.82
CA LEU A 15 1.94 1.90 -7.88
C LEU A 15 0.57 2.34 -7.37
N SER A 16 -0.12 1.48 -6.61
CA SER A 16 -1.44 1.79 -6.07
C SER A 16 -1.38 2.96 -5.09
N GLY A 17 -0.37 3.00 -4.22
CA GLY A 17 -0.14 4.13 -3.32
C GLY A 17 0.09 5.44 -4.09
N LEU A 18 0.90 5.40 -5.16
CA LEU A 18 1.15 6.60 -5.98
C LEU A 18 -0.14 7.08 -6.68
N LEU A 19 -0.93 6.16 -7.23
CA LEU A 19 -2.20 6.48 -7.88
C LEU A 19 -3.20 7.07 -6.87
N HIS A 20 -3.35 6.44 -5.69
CA HIS A 20 -4.19 6.92 -4.60
C HIS A 20 -3.78 8.33 -4.18
N PHE A 21 -2.49 8.57 -3.93
CA PHE A 21 -2.00 9.90 -3.56
C PHE A 21 -2.31 10.94 -4.65
N SER A 22 -2.05 10.58 -5.91
CA SER A 22 -2.26 11.48 -7.05
C SER A 22 -3.74 11.85 -7.21
N VAL A 23 -4.65 10.89 -7.07
CA VAL A 23 -6.08 11.08 -7.28
C VAL A 23 -6.77 11.68 -6.05
N ASP A 24 -6.62 11.06 -4.88
CA ASP A 24 -7.37 11.41 -3.68
C ASP A 24 -6.77 12.58 -2.90
N VAL A 25 -5.49 12.88 -3.09
CA VAL A 25 -4.84 14.03 -2.44
C VAL A 25 -4.60 15.14 -3.44
N VAL A 26 -3.67 14.94 -4.38
CA VAL A 26 -3.20 16.03 -5.25
C VAL A 26 -4.33 16.56 -6.12
N SER A 27 -5.05 15.67 -6.81
CA SER A 27 -6.08 16.06 -7.76
C SER A 27 -7.27 16.74 -7.08
N GLN A 28 -7.73 16.22 -5.93
CA GLN A 28 -8.82 16.85 -5.16
C GLN A 28 -8.40 18.19 -4.53
N TYR A 29 -7.16 18.29 -4.03
CA TYR A 29 -6.62 19.52 -3.47
C TYR A 29 -6.56 20.63 -4.52
N LEU A 30 -6.01 20.34 -5.71
CA LEU A 30 -5.91 21.30 -6.81
C LEU A 30 -7.28 21.75 -7.34
N ARG A 31 -8.29 20.86 -7.29
CA ARG A 31 -9.67 21.20 -7.67
C ARG A 31 -10.45 21.95 -6.59
N GLY A 32 -9.91 22.09 -5.38
CA GLY A 32 -10.63 22.66 -4.25
C GLY A 32 -11.92 21.91 -3.92
N THR A 33 -11.95 20.58 -4.13
CA THR A 33 -13.18 19.77 -4.02
C THR A 33 -13.77 19.74 -2.59
N ARG A 34 -12.96 20.06 -1.58
CA ARG A 34 -13.37 20.05 -0.17
C ARG A 34 -13.18 21.44 0.45
N ALA A 35 -14.19 21.91 1.17
CA ALA A 35 -14.11 23.16 1.92
C ALA A 35 -13.07 23.07 3.05
N PRO A 36 -12.30 24.12 3.34
CA PRO A 36 -11.36 24.13 4.45
C PRO A 36 -12.06 23.89 5.80
N GLY A 37 -11.54 22.94 6.58
CA GLY A 37 -12.11 22.56 7.88
C GLY A 37 -11.47 21.29 8.44
N PRO A 38 -11.81 20.89 9.68
CA PRO A 38 -11.28 19.68 10.31
C PRO A 38 -11.49 18.41 9.47
N GLU A 39 -12.62 18.29 8.78
CA GLU A 39 -12.97 17.14 7.94
C GLU A 39 -12.04 17.03 6.72
N ALA A 40 -11.73 18.17 6.09
CA ALA A 40 -10.79 18.22 4.97
C ALA A 40 -9.36 17.91 5.43
N THR A 41 -8.95 18.43 6.59
CA THR A 41 -7.63 18.13 7.19
C THR A 41 -7.50 16.64 7.50
N LEU A 42 -8.52 16.04 8.12
CA LEU A 42 -8.54 14.60 8.39
C LEU A 42 -8.47 13.80 7.10
N TYR A 43 -9.29 14.15 6.10
CA TYR A 43 -9.31 13.45 4.82
C TYR A 43 -7.94 13.51 4.13
N TYR A 44 -7.35 14.69 3.93
CA TYR A 44 -6.07 14.80 3.25
C TYR A 44 -4.92 14.20 4.05
N GLY A 45 -4.91 14.40 5.38
CA GLY A 45 -3.89 13.81 6.26
C GLY A 45 -3.91 12.29 6.22
N LEU A 46 -5.10 11.69 6.38
CA LEU A 46 -5.29 10.24 6.33
C LEU A 46 -4.89 9.68 4.97
N ASN A 47 -5.43 10.22 3.87
CA ASN A 47 -5.15 9.71 2.53
C ASN A 47 -3.68 9.90 2.14
N THR A 48 -3.03 10.98 2.58
CA THR A 48 -1.59 11.21 2.38
C THR A 48 -0.76 10.18 3.13
N ALA A 49 -0.99 10.01 4.44
CA ALA A 49 -0.24 9.06 5.26
C ALA A 49 -0.45 7.62 4.78
N PHE A 50 -1.69 7.26 4.46
CA PHE A 50 -2.04 5.96 3.88
C PHE A 50 -1.27 5.70 2.59
N ALA A 51 -1.38 6.60 1.61
CA ALA A 51 -0.85 6.40 0.28
C ALA A 51 0.69 6.49 0.23
N LEU A 52 1.29 7.49 0.90
CA LEU A 52 2.75 7.60 0.94
C LEU A 52 3.39 6.49 1.77
N GLY A 53 2.71 5.99 2.81
CA GLY A 53 3.14 4.79 3.54
C GLY A 53 3.26 3.59 2.60
N GLN A 54 2.27 3.37 1.72
CA GLN A 54 2.32 2.30 0.71
C GLN A 54 3.46 2.51 -0.29
N VAL A 55 3.65 3.75 -0.77
CA VAL A 55 4.74 4.08 -1.71
C VAL A 55 6.09 3.76 -1.08
N VAL A 56 6.38 4.28 0.11
CA VAL A 56 7.68 4.08 0.77
C VAL A 56 7.91 2.60 1.08
N PHE A 57 6.90 1.90 1.60
CA PHE A 57 7.03 0.48 1.91
C PHE A 57 7.19 -0.39 0.65
N GLY A 58 6.44 -0.09 -0.41
CA GLY A 58 6.56 -0.75 -1.70
C GLY A 58 7.94 -0.52 -2.33
N LEU A 59 8.45 0.71 -2.33
CA LEU A 59 9.79 1.03 -2.82
C LEU A 59 10.89 0.36 -2.00
N LEU A 60 10.76 0.31 -0.67
CA LEU A 60 11.68 -0.42 0.19
C LEU A 60 11.69 -1.91 -0.14
N GLY A 61 10.51 -2.52 -0.30
CA GLY A 61 10.39 -3.92 -0.69
C GLY A 61 10.99 -4.19 -2.07
N LEU A 62 10.77 -3.32 -3.06
CA LEU A 62 11.42 -3.42 -4.38
C LEU A 62 12.94 -3.29 -4.29
N TYR A 63 13.44 -2.36 -3.48
CA TYR A 63 14.87 -2.19 -3.25
C TYR A 63 15.49 -3.44 -2.63
N LEU A 64 14.85 -4.02 -1.61
CA LEU A 64 15.29 -5.27 -0.98
C LEU A 64 15.18 -6.45 -1.95
N ALA A 65 14.14 -6.52 -2.77
CA ALA A 65 14.00 -7.55 -3.79
C ALA A 65 15.17 -7.50 -4.79
N TRP A 66 15.58 -6.30 -5.18
CA TRP A 66 16.70 -6.11 -6.10
C TRP A 66 18.06 -6.40 -5.47
N ARG A 67 18.27 -6.00 -4.21
CA ARG A 67 19.60 -6.05 -3.56
C ARG A 67 19.83 -7.27 -2.68
N ALA A 68 18.78 -7.81 -2.07
CA ALA A 68 18.85 -8.82 -1.03
C ALA A 68 17.54 -9.64 -0.93
N MET A 69 17.13 -10.30 -2.02
CA MET A 69 15.89 -11.09 -2.10
C MET A 69 15.73 -12.12 -0.96
N SER A 70 16.84 -12.71 -0.50
CA SER A 70 16.82 -13.66 0.62
C SER A 70 16.23 -13.07 1.89
N VAL A 71 16.41 -11.78 2.15
CA VAL A 71 15.84 -11.08 3.32
C VAL A 71 14.32 -11.07 3.26
N LEU A 72 13.73 -10.93 2.06
CA LEU A 72 12.28 -10.95 1.88
C LEU A 72 11.68 -12.36 1.99
N ALA A 73 12.50 -13.41 1.89
CA ALA A 73 12.08 -14.78 2.11
C ALA A 73 12.13 -15.18 3.60
N GLU A 74 12.73 -14.36 4.46
CA GLU A 74 12.77 -14.60 5.89
C GLU A 74 11.39 -14.47 6.52
N THR A 75 11.02 -15.46 7.34
CA THR A 75 9.69 -15.53 7.96
C THR A 75 9.31 -14.25 8.73
N PRO A 76 10.21 -13.63 9.54
CA PRO A 76 9.89 -12.37 10.22
C PRO A 76 9.51 -11.23 9.26
N VAL A 77 10.20 -11.11 8.11
CA VAL A 77 9.96 -10.04 7.13
C VAL A 77 8.62 -10.25 6.41
N LEU A 78 8.29 -11.51 6.11
CA LEU A 78 6.99 -11.87 5.55
C LEU A 78 5.85 -11.56 6.54
N LEU A 79 6.01 -11.92 7.82
CA LEU A 79 5.01 -11.62 8.84
C LEU A 79 4.81 -10.11 9.02
N LEU A 80 5.89 -9.32 9.01
CA LEU A 80 5.80 -7.86 9.05
C LEU A 80 5.08 -7.31 7.82
N SER A 81 5.33 -7.86 6.63
CA SER A 81 4.67 -7.45 5.40
C SER A 81 3.17 -7.78 5.41
N VAL A 82 2.79 -8.95 5.93
CA VAL A 82 1.38 -9.33 6.13
C VAL A 82 0.71 -8.43 7.17
N ALA A 83 1.38 -8.15 8.29
CA ALA A 83 0.85 -7.25 9.31
C ALA A 83 0.62 -5.84 8.75
N ALA A 84 1.55 -5.32 7.94
CA ALA A 84 1.38 -4.06 7.24
C ALA A 84 0.20 -4.09 6.26
N ALA A 85 0.07 -5.15 5.47
CA ALA A 85 -1.06 -5.34 4.54
C ALA A 85 -2.41 -5.33 5.27
N LEU A 86 -2.51 -6.05 6.39
CA LEU A 86 -3.71 -6.06 7.24
C LEU A 86 -3.97 -4.70 7.88
N GLY A 87 -2.93 -3.98 8.28
CA GLY A 87 -3.02 -2.60 8.78
C GLY A 87 -3.63 -1.65 7.75
N TRP A 88 -3.13 -1.67 6.51
CA TRP A 88 -3.73 -0.90 5.43
C TRP A 88 -5.17 -1.34 5.16
N LEU A 89 -5.43 -2.64 5.07
CA LEU A 89 -6.79 -3.14 4.85
C LEU A 89 -7.76 -2.67 5.94
N ALA A 90 -7.35 -2.73 7.21
CA ALA A 90 -8.14 -2.22 8.33
C ALA A 90 -8.45 -0.72 8.17
N ILE A 91 -7.45 0.09 7.80
CA ILE A 91 -7.66 1.53 7.52
C ILE A 91 -8.71 1.72 6.40
N THR A 92 -8.65 0.92 5.33
CA THR A 92 -9.62 1.04 4.23
C THR A 92 -11.05 0.70 4.67
N PHE A 93 -11.25 -0.25 5.58
CA PHE A 93 -12.59 -0.57 6.09
C PHE A 93 -13.10 0.43 7.13
N LEU A 94 -12.20 1.02 7.93
CA LEU A 94 -12.58 1.94 9.02
C LEU A 94 -12.83 3.37 8.55
N PHE A 95 -12.11 3.82 7.50
CA PHE A 95 -12.07 5.24 7.15
C PHE A 95 -12.34 5.56 5.67
N MET A 96 -12.50 4.55 4.81
CA MET A 96 -12.69 4.77 3.37
C MET A 96 -13.96 4.09 2.88
N ASP A 97 -14.94 4.88 2.45
CA ASP A 97 -16.24 4.34 2.02
C ASP A 97 -16.17 3.64 0.66
N TYR A 98 -15.26 4.07 -0.22
CA TYR A 98 -15.08 3.55 -1.57
C TYR A 98 -14.25 2.26 -1.61
N HIS A 99 -14.33 1.52 -2.70
CA HIS A 99 -13.87 0.12 -2.75
C HIS A 99 -12.44 -0.04 -3.30
N GLU A 100 -11.97 0.92 -4.09
CA GLU A 100 -10.70 0.87 -4.81
C GLU A 100 -9.50 0.62 -3.87
N PRO A 101 -9.37 1.30 -2.71
CA PRO A 101 -8.27 1.04 -1.77
C PRO A 101 -8.39 -0.35 -1.13
N LYS A 102 -9.62 -0.83 -0.89
CA LYS A 102 -9.88 -2.17 -0.33
C LYS A 102 -9.37 -3.24 -1.29
N PHE A 103 -9.67 -3.10 -2.59
CA PHE A 103 -9.15 -4.00 -3.62
C PHE A 103 -7.63 -3.90 -3.76
N ALA A 104 -7.06 -2.70 -3.74
CA ALA A 104 -5.62 -2.52 -3.85
C ALA A 104 -4.86 -3.17 -2.69
N ALA A 105 -5.26 -2.90 -1.44
CA ALA A 105 -4.67 -3.51 -0.26
C ALA A 105 -4.92 -5.03 -0.23
N GLY A 106 -6.11 -5.48 -0.62
CA GLY A 106 -6.46 -6.90 -0.72
C GLY A 106 -5.57 -7.66 -1.71
N LEU A 107 -5.34 -7.10 -2.91
CA LEU A 107 -4.46 -7.72 -3.90
C LEU A 107 -3.02 -7.79 -3.41
N PHE A 108 -2.52 -6.75 -2.74
CA PHE A 108 -1.20 -6.81 -2.10
C PHE A 108 -1.11 -7.97 -1.10
N CYS A 109 -2.11 -8.13 -0.23
CA CYS A 109 -2.18 -9.24 0.73
C CYS A 109 -2.19 -10.61 0.03
N LEU A 110 -2.98 -10.77 -1.04
CA LEU A 110 -3.04 -12.00 -1.82
C LEU A 110 -1.69 -12.34 -2.47
N LEU A 111 -1.00 -11.34 -3.03
CA LEU A 111 0.32 -11.53 -3.64
C LEU A 111 1.38 -11.94 -2.61
N LEU A 112 1.34 -11.37 -1.39
CA LEU A 112 2.22 -11.80 -0.30
C LEU A 112 1.94 -13.25 0.14
N CYS A 113 0.67 -13.63 0.28
CA CYS A 113 0.30 -15.01 0.60
C CYS A 113 0.78 -15.98 -0.49
N ALA A 114 0.63 -15.62 -1.77
CA ALA A 114 1.13 -16.42 -2.88
C ALA A 114 2.66 -16.53 -2.86
N ALA A 115 3.37 -15.43 -2.58
CA ALA A 115 4.83 -15.43 -2.43
C ALA A 115 5.26 -16.35 -1.27
N PHE A 116 4.54 -16.33 -0.15
CA PHE A 116 4.80 -17.18 1.01
C PHE A 116 4.63 -18.67 0.70
N VAL A 117 3.58 -19.05 -0.04
CA VAL A 117 3.31 -20.45 -0.38
C VAL A 117 4.30 -21.00 -1.41
N THR A 118 4.85 -20.13 -2.27
CA THR A 118 5.74 -20.51 -3.38
C THR A 118 7.23 -20.35 -3.08
N ARG A 119 7.58 -20.07 -1.82
CA ARG A 119 8.96 -19.96 -1.33
C ARG A 119 9.75 -21.24 -1.56
#